data_AF-A0A8C2MHY3-F1
#
_entry.id   AF-A0A8C2MHY3-F1
#
_cell.length_a   1.000
_cell.length_b   1.000
_cell.length_c   1.000
_cell.angle_alpha   90.00
_cell.angle_beta   90.00
_cell.angle_gamma   90.00
#
_symmetry.space_group_name_H-M   'P 1'
#
loop_
_entity.id
_entity.type
_entity.pdbx_description
1 polymer ?
#
loop_
_entity_poly.entity_id
_entity_poly.type
_entity_poly.pdbx_seq_one_letter_code
_entity_poly.pdbx_strand_id
1 'polypeptide(L)'
;MAEAIFWAAWRPLWQSKCYWSLCAVKASTFLETFTETSKKRMVVPAALKVVRLKPTRKFAYLGRLAHEVGWKYQAVTATLEEKRKEKAKVHYRKKKQLLRLRKQAEKNVEKKISKFTEVLKTNGLLV
;
A
#
# COMPACT_ATOMS: atom_id res chain seq x y z
N MET A 1 -18.91 4.76 0.38
CA MET A 1 -19.08 6.13 0.88
C MET A 1 -17.77 6.87 1.19
N ALA A 2 -16.76 6.27 1.84
CA ALA A 2 -15.43 6.88 1.96
C ALA A 2 -14.81 7.19 0.58
N GLU A 3 -15.08 6.33 -0.41
CA GLU A 3 -14.77 6.59 -1.82
C GLU A 3 -15.45 7.85 -2.35
N ALA A 4 -16.76 7.98 -2.11
CA ALA A 4 -17.53 9.13 -2.54
C ALA A 4 -17.05 10.43 -1.84
N ILE A 5 -16.68 10.36 -0.55
CA ILE A 5 -16.13 11.49 0.20
C ILE A 5 -14.75 11.88 -0.35
N PHE A 6 -13.89 10.91 -0.62
CA PHE A 6 -12.59 11.17 -1.25
C PHE A 6 -12.75 11.83 -2.62
N TRP A 7 -13.64 11.30 -3.46
CA TRP A 7 -13.96 11.87 -4.76
C TRP A 7 -14.60 13.25 -4.69
N ALA A 8 -15.47 13.50 -3.70
CA ALA A 8 -16.08 14.80 -3.47
C ALA A 8 -15.05 15.84 -3.02
N ALA A 9 -14.05 15.45 -2.23
CA ALA A 9 -12.94 16.32 -1.86
C ALA A 9 -11.93 16.54 -3.00
N TRP A 10 -11.71 15.53 -3.83
CA TRP A 10 -10.67 15.57 -4.88
C TRP A 10 -11.15 16.18 -6.20
N ARG A 11 -12.42 15.96 -6.58
CA ARG A 11 -13.00 16.45 -7.84
C ARG A 11 -12.94 17.99 -8.01
N PRO A 12 -13.17 18.81 -6.97
CA PRO A 12 -13.06 20.27 -7.10
C PRO A 12 -11.63 20.78 -7.30
N LEU A 13 -10.60 19.99 -6.93
CA LEU A 13 -9.19 20.37 -7.12
C LEU A 13 -8.75 20.31 -8.59
N TRP A 14 -9.58 19.74 -9.48
CA TRP A 14 -9.35 19.72 -10.92
C TRP A 14 -10.31 20.68 -11.61
N GLN A 15 -9.77 21.58 -12.44
CA GLN A 15 -10.59 22.49 -13.25
C GLN A 15 -11.52 21.68 -14.16
N SER A 16 -12.82 21.80 -13.89
CA SER A 16 -13.84 20.80 -14.18
C SER A 16 -14.48 20.93 -15.57
N LYS A 17 -13.77 21.47 -16.56
CA LYS A 17 -14.30 21.65 -17.93
C LYS A 17 -13.33 21.29 -19.08
N CYS A 18 -12.18 20.68 -18.80
CA CYS A 18 -11.24 20.26 -19.85
C CYS A 18 -11.34 18.74 -20.07
N TYR A 19 -11.31 18.28 -21.33
CA TYR A 19 -11.31 16.85 -21.68
C TYR A 19 -10.20 16.07 -20.95
N TRP A 20 -9.03 16.70 -20.80
CA TRP A 20 -7.87 16.15 -20.11
C TRP A 20 -8.10 15.91 -18.62
N SER A 21 -8.79 16.83 -17.94
CA SER A 21 -9.13 16.66 -16.52
C SER A 21 -10.17 15.56 -16.33
N LEU A 22 -11.12 15.43 -17.26
CA LEU A 22 -12.11 14.36 -17.25
C LEU A 22 -11.49 12.98 -17.48
N CYS A 23 -10.51 12.87 -18.39
CA CYS A 23 -9.76 11.63 -18.65
C CYS A 23 -8.91 11.20 -17.45
N ALA A 24 -8.27 12.14 -16.75
CA ALA A 24 -7.49 11.84 -15.54
C ALA A 24 -8.38 11.34 -14.38
N VAL A 25 -9.57 11.92 -14.23
CA VAL A 25 -10.59 11.45 -13.28
C VAL A 25 -11.05 10.03 -13.64
N LYS A 26 -11.32 9.74 -14.92
CA LYS A 26 -11.69 8.38 -15.37
C LYS A 26 -10.57 7.35 -15.20
N ALA A 27 -9.31 7.77 -15.28
CA ALA A 27 -8.16 6.89 -15.08
C ALA A 27 -7.90 6.55 -13.60
N SER A 28 -8.49 7.30 -12.67
CA SER A 28 -8.29 7.08 -11.24
C SER A 28 -9.36 6.13 -10.72
N THR A 29 -8.95 5.08 -10.01
CA THR A 29 -9.86 4.17 -9.31
C THR A 29 -9.57 4.23 -7.83
N PHE A 30 -10.61 4.41 -7.02
CA PHE A 30 -10.55 4.28 -5.58
C PHE A 30 -11.41 3.07 -5.20
N LEU A 31 -10.99 2.27 -4.24
CA LEU A 31 -11.73 1.09 -3.80
C LEU A 31 -11.77 1.07 -2.28
N GLU A 32 -12.97 0.90 -1.71
CA GLU A 32 -13.16 0.82 -0.25
C GLU A 32 -12.64 -0.50 0.32
N THR A 33 -12.73 -1.57 -0.46
CA THR A 33 -12.23 -2.91 -0.14
C THR A 33 -11.18 -3.32 -1.15
N PHE A 34 -10.11 -3.96 -0.68
CA PHE A 34 -9.03 -4.37 -1.56
C PHE A 34 -9.29 -5.75 -2.16
N THR A 35 -9.57 -5.79 -3.45
CA THR A 35 -9.90 -7.01 -4.19
C THR A 35 -8.67 -7.82 -4.62
N GLU A 36 -7.49 -7.21 -4.76
CA GLU A 36 -6.29 -7.86 -5.32
C GLU A 36 -5.09 -7.94 -4.37
N THR A 37 -4.91 -9.06 -3.65
CA THR A 37 -3.80 -9.25 -2.69
C THR A 37 -2.38 -9.31 -3.27
N SER A 38 -2.24 -9.37 -4.60
CA SER A 38 -0.99 -9.68 -5.30
C SER A 38 -0.04 -8.50 -5.48
N LYS A 39 -0.54 -7.25 -5.50
CA LYS A 39 0.26 -6.06 -5.84
C LYS A 39 0.85 -5.38 -4.61
N LYS A 40 2.11 -4.91 -4.72
CA LYS A 40 2.76 -4.07 -3.69
C LYS A 40 2.12 -2.68 -3.70
N ARG A 41 1.68 -2.22 -2.54
CA ARG A 41 1.10 -0.87 -2.38
C ARG A 41 2.19 0.15 -2.07
N MET A 42 2.05 1.32 -2.67
CA MET A 42 2.92 2.48 -2.45
C MET A 42 2.30 3.42 -1.42
N VAL A 43 3.15 4.19 -0.75
CA VAL A 43 2.75 5.17 0.26
C VAL A 43 3.25 6.54 -0.19
N VAL A 44 2.42 7.57 -0.07
CA VAL A 44 2.80 8.97 -0.34
C VAL A 44 3.24 9.63 0.96
N PRO A 45 4.55 9.85 1.21
CA PRO A 45 5.04 10.39 2.48
C PRO A 45 4.53 11.80 2.75
N ALA A 46 4.36 12.60 1.69
CA ALA A 46 3.85 13.95 1.75
C ALA A 46 2.41 14.06 2.27
N ALA A 47 1.64 12.97 2.30
CA ALA A 47 0.26 12.93 2.80
C ALA A 47 0.13 12.09 4.08
N LEU A 48 1.23 11.59 4.65
CA LEU A 48 1.18 10.75 5.84
C LEU A 48 0.84 11.56 7.08
N LYS A 49 -0.16 11.07 7.84
CA LYS A 49 -0.56 11.63 9.14
C LYS A 49 0.63 11.81 10.07
N VAL A 50 1.48 10.79 10.19
CA VAL A 50 2.63 10.77 11.10
C VAL A 50 3.65 11.87 10.77
N VAL A 51 3.76 12.24 9.50
CA VAL A 51 4.71 13.26 9.03
C VAL A 51 4.12 14.67 9.13
N ARG A 52 2.82 14.82 8.81
CA ARG A 52 2.20 16.15 8.66
C ARG A 52 1.53 16.69 9.92
N LEU A 53 1.03 15.83 10.80
CA LEU A 53 0.32 16.26 12.01
C LEU A 53 1.21 16.14 13.25
N LYS A 54 1.13 17.13 14.15
CA LYS A 54 1.74 17.02 15.47
C LYS A 54 1.05 15.92 16.29
N PRO A 55 1.77 15.15 17.12
CA PRO A 55 1.22 14.03 17.85
C PRO A 55 0.12 14.42 18.85
N THR A 56 0.10 15.68 19.32
CA THR A 56 -0.89 16.20 20.27
C THR A 56 -2.22 16.60 19.64
N ARG A 57 -2.31 16.67 18.31
CA ARG A 57 -3.54 17.11 17.63
C ARG A 57 -4.49 15.94 17.42
N LYS A 58 -5.77 16.15 17.77
CA LYS A 58 -6.85 15.17 17.54
C LYS A 58 -7.12 15.00 16.05
N PHE A 59 -7.49 13.79 15.63
CA PHE A 59 -7.82 13.46 14.24
C PHE A 59 -9.05 12.55 14.21
N ALA A 60 -9.70 12.46 13.06
CA ALA A 60 -10.87 11.63 12.85
C ALA A 60 -10.59 10.49 11.87
N TYR A 61 -11.27 9.37 12.05
CA TYR A 61 -11.25 8.25 11.11
C TYR A 61 -12.40 8.40 10.12
N LEU A 62 -12.09 8.51 8.82
CA LEU A 62 -13.10 8.64 7.77
C LEU A 62 -14.10 7.47 7.78
N GLY A 63 -13.64 6.25 8.07
CA GLY A 63 -14.53 5.08 8.16
C GLY A 63 -15.55 5.17 9.29
N ARG A 64 -15.19 5.80 10.43
CA ARG A 64 -16.11 6.03 11.54
C ARG A 64 -17.13 7.10 11.21
N LEU A 65 -16.67 8.24 10.67
CA LEU A 65 -17.57 9.32 10.23
C LEU A 65 -18.56 8.85 9.17
N ALA A 66 -18.09 8.07 8.18
CA ALA A 66 -18.96 7.53 7.14
C ALA A 66 -20.07 6.64 7.71
N HIS A 67 -19.78 5.82 8.73
CA HIS A 67 -20.79 5.00 9.38
C HIS A 67 -21.82 5.83 10.15
N GLU A 68 -21.37 6.85 10.91
CA GLU A 68 -22.26 7.78 11.62
C GLU A 68 -23.19 8.55 10.66
N VAL A 69 -22.72 8.85 9.44
CA VAL A 69 -23.49 9.52 8.37
C VAL A 69 -24.40 8.54 7.57
N GLY A 70 -24.42 7.25 7.92
CA GLY A 70 -25.35 6.27 7.35
C GLY A 70 -24.74 5.29 6.35
N TRP A 71 -23.41 5.15 6.30
CA TRP A 71 -22.78 4.09 5.52
C TRP A 71 -22.94 2.72 6.19
N LYS A 72 -23.73 1.84 5.58
CA LYS A 72 -24.16 0.55 6.16
C LYS A 72 -23.11 -0.58 6.07
N TYR A 73 -22.10 -0.46 5.20
CA TYR A 73 -21.21 -1.58 4.86
C TYR A 73 -19.95 -1.70 5.72
N GLN A 74 -19.84 -0.95 6.83
CA GLN A 74 -18.66 -0.98 7.69
C GLN A 74 -18.31 -2.39 8.18
N ALA A 75 -19.30 -3.15 8.68
CA ALA A 75 -19.09 -4.50 9.21
C ALA A 75 -18.65 -5.49 8.11
N VAL A 76 -19.27 -5.39 6.93
CA VAL A 76 -18.92 -6.25 5.78
C VAL A 76 -17.48 -5.98 5.35
N THR A 77 -17.07 -4.71 5.23
CA THR A 77 -15.69 -4.35 4.90
C THR A 77 -14.69 -4.85 5.95
N ALA A 78 -15.02 -4.78 7.24
CA ALA A 78 -14.15 -5.27 8.30
C ALA A 78 -13.88 -6.78 8.18
N THR A 79 -14.92 -7.60 7.98
CA THR A 79 -14.78 -9.05 7.81
C THR A 79 -13.98 -9.44 6.56
N LEU A 80 -14.17 -8.71 5.45
CA LEU A 80 -13.41 -8.94 4.22
C LEU A 80 -11.93 -8.55 4.38
N GLU A 81 -11.64 -7.46 5.09
CA GLU A 81 -10.28 -7.03 5.41
C GLU A 81 -9.55 -8.00 6.37
N GLU A 82 -10.27 -8.66 7.28
CA GLU A 82 -9.72 -9.70 8.14
C GLU A 82 -9.30 -10.93 7.33
N LYS A 83 -10.21 -11.48 6.51
CA LYS A 83 -9.90 -12.57 5.56
C LYS A 83 -8.70 -12.23 4.68
N ARG A 84 -8.59 -10.97 4.25
CA ARG A 84 -7.45 -10.47 3.47
C ARG A 84 -6.15 -10.49 4.27
N LYS A 85 -6.16 -10.02 5.53
CA LYS A 85 -4.99 -10.00 6.41
C LYS A 85 -4.49 -11.41 6.72
N GLU A 86 -5.37 -12.38 6.86
CA GLU A 86 -5.00 -13.79 7.07
C GLU A 86 -4.23 -14.36 5.88
N LYS A 87 -4.76 -14.19 4.66
CA LYS A 87 -4.06 -14.57 3.42
C LYS A 87 -2.69 -13.90 3.32
N ALA A 88 -2.61 -12.61 3.65
CA ALA A 88 -1.36 -11.86 3.64
C ALA A 88 -0.35 -12.38 4.69
N LYS A 89 -0.80 -12.77 5.89
CA LYS A 89 0.04 -13.37 6.93
C LYS A 89 0.65 -14.69 6.45
N VAL A 90 -0.15 -15.56 5.82
CA VAL A 90 0.33 -16.84 5.26
C VAL A 90 1.38 -16.59 4.16
N HIS A 91 1.10 -15.68 3.23
CA HIS A 91 2.04 -15.31 2.17
C HIS A 91 3.36 -14.75 2.74
N TYR A 92 3.28 -13.88 3.75
CA TYR A 92 4.46 -13.30 4.40
C TYR A 92 5.32 -14.36 5.11
N ARG A 93 4.70 -15.34 5.78
CA ARG A 93 5.41 -16.47 6.40
C ARG A 93 6.18 -17.29 5.36
N LYS A 94 5.53 -17.66 4.25
CA LYS A 94 6.17 -18.38 3.14
C LYS A 94 7.33 -17.57 2.55
N LYS A 95 7.13 -16.27 2.28
CA LYS A 95 8.18 -15.37 1.79
C LYS A 95 9.37 -15.29 2.74
N LYS A 96 9.13 -15.18 4.05
CA LYS A 96 10.19 -15.13 5.06
C LYS A 96 11.00 -16.42 5.10
N GLN A 97 10.36 -17.58 4.97
CA GLN A 97 11.04 -18.87 4.88
C GLN A 97 11.91 -18.96 3.63
N LEU A 98 11.38 -18.60 2.46
CA LEU A 98 12.13 -18.57 1.20
C LEU A 98 13.34 -17.63 1.27
N LEU A 99 13.19 -16.46 1.89
CA LEU A 99 14.30 -15.52 2.09
C LEU A 99 15.39 -16.09 2.99
N ARG A 100 15.03 -16.86 4.03
CA ARG A 100 16.01 -17.54 4.90
C ARG A 100 16.78 -18.61 4.13
N LEU A 101 16.06 -19.46 3.38
CA LEU A 101 16.67 -20.51 2.56
C LEU A 101 17.57 -19.92 1.47
N ARG A 102 17.14 -18.83 0.82
CA ARG A 102 17.96 -18.11 -0.16
C ARG A 102 19.26 -17.60 0.45
N LYS A 103 19.21 -16.96 1.61
CA LYS A 103 20.42 -16.51 2.33
C LYS A 103 21.35 -17.66 2.72
N GLN A 104 20.80 -18.82 3.08
CA GLN A 104 21.61 -20.01 3.37
C GLN A 104 22.27 -20.57 2.11
N ALA A 105 21.54 -20.62 1.00
CA ALA A 105 22.08 -21.04 -0.30
C ALA A 105 23.18 -20.08 -0.78
N GLU A 106 22.99 -18.77 -0.64
CA GLU A 106 24.01 -17.75 -0.97
C GLU A 106 25.32 -17.99 -0.20
N LYS A 107 25.24 -18.29 1.10
CA LYS A 107 26.41 -18.65 1.94
C LYS A 107 27.08 -19.95 1.49
N ASN A 108 26.29 -20.99 1.19
CA ASN A 108 26.84 -22.28 0.78
C ASN A 108 27.60 -22.19 -0.55
N VAL A 109 27.21 -21.28 -1.45
CA VAL A 109 27.76 -21.15 -2.82
C VAL A 109 28.76 -19.99 -2.94
N GLU A 110 29.05 -19.28 -1.84
CA GLU A 110 29.90 -18.08 -1.79
C GLU A 110 31.23 -18.25 -2.54
N LYS A 111 31.91 -19.39 -2.37
CA LYS A 111 33.19 -19.70 -3.03
C LYS A 111 33.11 -19.68 -4.57
N LYS A 112 31.96 -20.02 -5.14
CA LYS A 112 31.75 -20.03 -6.61
C LYS A 112 31.31 -18.67 -7.14
N ILE A 113 30.70 -17.84 -6.28
CA ILE A 113 30.08 -16.56 -6.65
C ILE A 113 31.02 -15.37 -6.34
N SER A 114 32.12 -15.60 -5.61
CA SER A 114 33.10 -14.58 -5.18
C SER A 114 33.49 -13.58 -6.28
N LYS A 115 33.92 -14.06 -7.45
CA LYS A 115 34.29 -13.23 -8.60
C LYS A 115 33.17 -12.25 -9.02
N PHE A 116 31.91 -12.69 -8.99
CA PHE A 116 30.77 -11.84 -9.34
C PHE A 116 30.41 -10.88 -8.20
N THR A 117 30.54 -11.32 -6.95
CA THR A 117 30.26 -10.47 -5.78
C THR A 117 31.23 -9.30 -5.66
N GLU A 118 32.50 -9.50 -6.00
CA GLU A 118 33.51 -8.43 -6.01
C GLU A 118 33.14 -7.31 -6.98
N VAL A 119 32.74 -7.65 -8.21
CA VAL A 119 32.25 -6.67 -9.20
C VAL A 119 31.01 -5.93 -8.70
N LEU A 120 30.08 -6.63 -8.06
CA LEU A 120 28.87 -6.01 -7.51
C LEU A 120 29.15 -5.08 -6.32
N LYS A 121 30.17 -5.39 -5.51
CA LYS A 121 30.65 -4.52 -4.42
C LYS A 121 31.30 -3.26 -4.94
N THR A 122 32.16 -3.37 -5.97
CA THR A 122 32.78 -2.20 -6.62
C THR A 122 31.73 -1.24 -7.20
N ASN A 123 30.63 -1.77 -7.72
CA ASN A 123 29.50 -0.99 -8.26
C ASN A 123 28.50 -0.51 -7.19
N GLY A 124 28.74 -0.80 -5.89
CA GLY A 124 27.89 -0.36 -4.77
C GLY A 124 26.51 -1.02 -4.68
N LEU A 125 26.28 -2.12 -5.41
CA LEU A 125 25.00 -2.86 -5.40
C LEU A 125 24.88 -3.83 -4.21
N LEU A 126 26.03 -4.29 -3.72
CA LEU A 126 26.17 -5.12 -2.53
C LEU A 126 27.10 -4.40 -1.55
N VAL A 127 26.62 -4.22 -0.33
CA VAL A 127 27.39 -3.71 0.81
C VAL A 127 27.83 -4.89 1.67
#